data_AF-E9DCT0-F1
#
_entry.id   AF-E9DCT0-F1
#
_cell.length_a   1.000
_cell.length_b   1.000
_cell.length_c   1.000
_cell.angle_alpha   90.00
_cell.angle_beta   90.00
_cell.angle_gamma   90.00
#
_symmetry.space_group_name_H-M   'P 1'
#
loop_
_entity.id
_entity.type
_entity.pdbx_description
1 polymer ?
#
loop_
_entity_poly.entity_id
_entity_poly.type
_entity_poly.pdbx_seq_one_letter_code
_entity_poly.pdbx_strand_id
1 'polypeptide(L)'
;MAKMGRVLVIAGSDSSGGAGLEADQRVLAAHGCYALTATTALTAQNTLGVQDIHVVPAEFVRKQINAGLGDVGADVVKIGMLASAETIAIVSETLRGHKVPSIVLDPVMISTSGSQLLPSDAVGAIRTSLLPITTVLTPNIPEGVLLLRDSGVNVQDPQSLEDAVQLAKQLHGLGPRYILLKGGHLPLTAARQRSSGAEDASIVVDILYDGSFVTLVEAKFSRSKNTHGTGCSLASAIAANVANGMETVRAVKEACRFVEAGIKTSVDLGKGHGPINHFHSVYTLPFAPGHFLDYILERPDIQPVWQAFTKHEFVARLADATLPVEKFKHYLIQDYLYLVHFARSNALAAYKNRTIDGISASAKIVLHIEREMALHLDYCASFGLSKEDIECRKESQACTAYSRYILDVGQSEDWLGLQVALSPCLIGYGAIAKRLHRDEKSVRTENKYWKWIENYVAEDYSEAVKLGSELLETHMRSVSRVRMEELVQIFIRATELEIGFWEMGLQGE
;
A
#
# COMPACT_ATOMS: atom_id res chain seq x y z
N MET A 1 4.05 15.08 -6.69
CA MET A 1 3.95 14.01 -5.67
C MET A 1 3.05 14.50 -4.56
N ALA A 2 2.13 13.67 -4.05
CA ALA A 2 1.36 14.03 -2.86
C ALA A 2 2.35 14.29 -1.70
N LYS A 3 2.14 15.37 -0.94
CA LYS A 3 2.97 15.68 0.22
C LYS A 3 2.76 14.59 1.29
N MET A 4 3.82 13.90 1.68
CA MET A 4 3.79 12.91 2.77
C MET A 4 3.56 13.65 4.10
N GLY A 5 2.52 13.27 4.87
CA GLY A 5 2.31 13.82 6.21
C GLY A 5 3.44 13.43 7.15
N ARG A 6 3.94 14.36 7.96
CA ARG A 6 5.00 14.12 8.95
C ARG A 6 4.45 14.24 10.37
N VAL A 7 4.66 13.22 11.19
CA VAL A 7 4.18 13.20 12.58
C VAL A 7 5.35 12.93 13.52
N LEU A 8 5.58 13.82 14.48
CA LEU A 8 6.49 13.55 15.60
C LEU A 8 5.71 12.93 16.76
N VAL A 9 6.15 11.75 17.16
CA VAL A 9 5.57 11.01 18.29
C VAL A 9 6.47 11.18 19.52
N ILE A 10 5.89 11.70 20.60
CA ILE A 10 6.57 11.86 21.89
C ILE A 10 5.90 10.90 22.88
N ALA A 11 6.51 9.74 23.12
CA ALA A 11 5.90 8.67 23.92
C ALA A 11 6.95 7.69 24.49
N GLY A 12 6.49 6.78 25.36
CA GLY A 12 7.29 5.63 25.80
C GLY A 12 7.25 4.46 24.81
N SER A 13 8.28 3.62 24.85
CA SER A 13 8.35 2.36 24.11
C SER A 13 7.67 1.23 24.89
N ASP A 14 6.89 0.40 24.19
CA ASP A 14 6.33 -0.86 24.66
C ASP A 14 7.06 -2.02 23.97
N SER A 15 7.88 -2.74 24.75
CA SER A 15 8.69 -3.87 24.26
C SER A 15 7.88 -5.00 23.60
N SER A 16 6.57 -5.08 23.84
CA SER A 16 5.69 -6.06 23.21
C SER A 16 5.23 -5.68 21.80
N GLY A 17 5.38 -4.40 21.45
CA GLY A 17 4.93 -3.80 20.21
C GLY A 17 3.43 -3.60 20.11
N GLY A 18 2.67 -3.69 21.21
CA GLY A 18 1.22 -3.55 21.19
C GLY A 18 0.71 -2.13 21.37
N ALA A 19 1.44 -1.30 22.12
CA ALA A 19 1.15 0.10 22.39
C ALA A 19 2.39 0.99 22.16
N GLY A 20 2.42 2.19 22.76
CA GLY A 20 3.59 3.06 22.77
C GLY A 20 4.07 3.48 21.38
N LEU A 21 5.36 3.81 21.30
CA LEU A 21 6.03 4.23 20.06
C LEU A 21 5.90 3.20 18.93
N GLU A 22 5.83 1.91 19.26
CA GLU A 22 5.73 0.81 18.30
C GLU A 22 4.36 0.80 17.63
N ALA A 23 3.27 0.90 18.41
CA ALA A 23 1.93 1.04 17.87
C ALA A 23 1.78 2.35 17.06
N ASP A 24 2.31 3.45 17.60
CA ASP A 24 2.26 4.75 16.95
C ASP A 24 2.90 4.69 15.56
N GLN A 25 4.12 4.15 15.44
CA GLN A 25 4.82 4.02 14.16
C GLN A 25 4.08 3.10 13.17
N ARG A 26 3.49 1.99 13.63
CA ARG A 26 2.72 1.08 12.77
C ARG A 26 1.48 1.76 12.22
N VAL A 27 0.76 2.52 13.05
CA VAL A 27 -0.42 3.28 12.59
C VAL A 27 0.01 4.35 11.59
N LEU A 28 1.06 5.13 11.87
CA LEU A 28 1.56 6.15 10.96
C LEU A 28 1.99 5.55 9.62
N ALA A 29 2.69 4.41 9.62
CA ALA A 29 3.07 3.68 8.42
C ALA A 29 1.85 3.18 7.64
N ALA A 30 0.83 2.64 8.33
CA ALA A 30 -0.42 2.21 7.72
C ALA A 30 -1.22 3.35 7.06
N HIS A 31 -0.99 4.59 7.50
CA HIS A 31 -1.59 5.80 6.93
C HIS A 31 -0.66 6.54 5.94
N GLY A 32 0.48 5.95 5.57
CA GLY A 32 1.43 6.56 4.64
C GLY A 32 2.02 7.88 5.16
N CYS A 33 2.24 7.99 6.47
CA CYS A 33 2.92 9.13 7.10
C CYS A 33 4.38 8.79 7.41
N TYR A 34 5.23 9.83 7.42
CA TYR A 34 6.58 9.75 7.97
C TYR A 34 6.54 9.96 9.48
N ALA A 35 7.10 9.01 10.24
CA ALA A 35 7.15 9.05 11.69
C ALA A 35 8.52 9.53 12.19
N LEU A 36 8.53 10.56 13.03
CA LEU A 36 9.65 10.95 13.88
C LEU A 36 9.33 10.51 15.31
N THR A 37 10.35 10.26 16.14
CA THR A 37 10.13 9.84 17.53
C THR A 37 10.99 10.64 18.51
N ALA A 38 10.45 10.85 19.71
CA ALA A 38 11.19 11.28 20.89
C ALA A 38 10.76 10.39 22.06
N THR A 39 11.66 9.52 22.50
CA THR A 39 11.36 8.51 23.53
C THR A 39 11.45 9.11 24.92
N THR A 40 10.39 8.94 25.70
CA THR A 40 10.28 9.46 27.08
C THR A 40 10.60 8.41 28.14
N ALA A 41 10.39 7.14 27.82
CA ALA A 41 10.68 6.01 28.69
C ALA A 41 10.75 4.72 27.89
N LEU A 42 11.50 3.76 28.40
CA LEU A 42 11.54 2.38 27.93
C LEU A 42 10.80 1.51 28.95
N THR A 43 9.85 0.68 28.52
CA THR A 43 9.19 -0.28 29.41
C THR A 43 9.63 -1.70 29.12
N ALA A 44 9.96 -2.44 30.17
CA ALA A 44 9.96 -3.90 30.11
C ALA A 44 8.50 -4.35 30.26
N GLN A 45 7.81 -4.49 29.14
CA GLN A 45 6.37 -4.75 29.10
C GLN A 45 6.03 -5.87 28.12
N ASN A 46 5.02 -6.66 28.46
CA ASN A 46 4.41 -7.66 27.58
C ASN A 46 2.89 -7.69 27.79
N THR A 47 2.20 -8.63 27.12
CA THR A 47 0.73 -8.76 27.21
C THR A 47 0.20 -9.05 28.62
N LEU A 48 1.07 -9.44 29.57
CA LEU A 48 0.71 -9.70 30.97
C LEU A 48 0.86 -8.47 31.87
N GLY A 49 1.46 -7.38 31.38
CA GLY A 49 1.63 -6.13 32.11
C GLY A 49 3.04 -5.55 32.05
N VAL A 50 3.25 -4.47 32.80
CA VAL A 50 4.53 -3.74 32.92
C VAL A 50 5.35 -4.35 34.05
N GLN A 51 6.61 -4.72 33.77
CA GLN A 51 7.56 -5.23 34.77
C GLN A 51 8.52 -4.14 35.27
N ASP A 52 8.95 -3.24 34.39
CA ASP A 52 9.88 -2.16 34.75
C ASP A 52 9.74 -0.95 33.81
N ILE A 53 10.15 0.23 34.28
CA ILE A 53 10.11 1.49 33.54
C ILE A 53 11.44 2.22 33.73
N HIS A 54 12.18 2.39 32.64
CA HIS A 54 13.37 3.24 32.59
C HIS A 54 13.02 4.61 31.99
N VAL A 55 13.00 5.64 32.82
CA VAL A 55 12.67 7.02 32.41
C VAL A 55 13.86 7.66 31.70
N VAL A 56 13.63 8.19 30.50
CA VAL A 56 14.66 8.93 29.75
C VAL A 56 14.81 10.32 30.39
N PRO A 57 16.04 10.81 30.63
CA PRO A 57 16.26 12.15 31.16
C PRO A 57 15.58 13.22 30.31
N ALA A 58 14.84 14.13 30.95
CA ALA A 58 13.97 15.08 30.25
C ALA A 58 14.74 16.01 29.28
N GLU A 59 15.95 16.44 29.64
CA GLU A 59 16.82 17.20 28.74
C GLU A 59 17.30 16.40 27.52
N PHE A 60 17.37 15.06 27.61
CA PHE A 60 17.62 14.23 26.44
C PHE A 60 16.39 14.13 25.54
N VAL A 61 15.17 14.10 26.12
CA VAL A 61 13.92 14.23 25.36
C VAL A 61 13.87 15.55 24.58
N ARG A 62 14.29 16.66 25.19
CA ARG A 62 14.44 17.96 24.51
C ARG A 62 15.35 17.86 23.28
N LYS A 63 16.51 17.23 23.42
CA LYS A 63 17.47 17.04 22.33
C LYS A 63 16.86 16.22 21.19
N GLN A 64 16.12 15.16 21.48
CA GLN A 64 15.41 14.35 20.48
C GLN A 64 14.38 15.18 19.70
N ILE A 65 13.54 15.96 20.41
CA ILE A 65 12.53 16.84 19.79
C ILE A 65 13.20 17.88 18.89
N ASN A 66 14.24 18.54 19.39
CA ASN A 66 14.97 19.55 18.62
C ASN A 66 15.65 18.97 17.38
N ALA A 67 16.22 17.76 17.48
CA ALA A 67 16.84 17.10 16.34
C ALA A 67 15.81 16.78 15.25
N GLY A 68 14.66 16.22 15.61
CA GLY A 68 13.60 15.88 14.65
C GLY A 68 12.93 17.10 14.04
N LEU A 69 12.54 18.09 14.86
CA LEU A 69 11.84 19.29 14.38
C LEU A 69 12.77 20.28 13.68
N GLY A 70 14.05 20.33 14.05
CA GLY A 70 15.02 21.26 13.46
C GLY A 70 15.48 20.91 12.05
N ASP A 71 15.38 19.63 11.66
CA ASP A 71 15.76 19.16 10.31
C ASP A 71 14.53 18.77 9.49
N VAL A 72 13.79 17.74 9.92
CA VAL A 72 12.67 17.18 9.15
C VAL A 72 11.39 18.01 9.32
N GLY A 73 11.17 18.56 10.52
CA GLY A 73 9.92 19.23 10.90
C GLY A 73 8.74 18.26 11.06
N ALA A 74 7.60 18.75 11.55
CA ALA A 74 6.39 17.95 11.70
C ALA A 74 5.15 18.78 11.34
N ASP A 75 4.17 18.12 10.70
CA ASP A 75 2.85 18.70 10.45
C ASP A 75 1.92 18.52 11.67
N VAL A 76 2.12 17.42 12.43
CA VAL A 76 1.42 17.13 13.70
C VAL A 76 2.40 16.57 14.73
N VAL A 77 2.22 16.90 16.00
CA VAL A 77 2.85 16.18 17.13
C VAL A 77 1.81 15.33 17.83
N LYS A 78 2.09 14.03 17.99
CA LYS A 78 1.32 13.13 18.84
C LYS A 78 2.06 12.91 20.15
N ILE A 79 1.38 13.11 21.27
CA ILE A 79 1.94 12.93 22.62
C ILE A 79 1.24 11.75 23.27
N GLY A 80 2.02 10.82 23.83
CA GLY A 80 1.55 9.70 24.64
C GLY A 80 2.09 9.77 26.07
N MET A 81 2.60 8.65 26.58
CA MET A 81 3.18 8.58 27.93
C MET A 81 4.39 9.50 28.08
N LEU A 82 4.42 10.35 29.12
CA LEU A 82 5.50 11.31 29.38
C LEU A 82 6.35 11.00 30.63
N ALA A 83 5.95 10.02 31.44
CA ALA A 83 6.64 9.49 32.61
C ALA A 83 6.87 10.44 33.82
N SER A 84 7.04 11.75 33.63
CA SER A 84 7.27 12.69 34.74
C SER A 84 6.78 14.12 34.47
N ALA A 85 6.56 14.89 35.55
CA ALA A 85 6.23 16.32 35.48
C ALA A 85 7.33 17.15 34.81
N GLU A 86 8.60 16.79 35.03
CA GLU A 86 9.76 17.43 34.41
C GLU A 86 9.72 17.27 32.88
N THR A 87 9.48 16.06 32.38
CA THR A 87 9.34 15.80 30.94
C THR A 87 8.16 16.57 30.36
N ILE A 88 7.03 16.66 31.06
CA ILE A 88 5.87 17.45 30.63
C ILE A 88 6.22 18.94 30.45
N ALA A 89 6.92 19.53 31.41
CA ALA A 89 7.33 20.93 31.36
C ALA A 89 8.26 21.19 30.16
N ILE A 90 9.27 20.35 29.98
CA ILE A 90 10.22 20.44 28.87
C ILE A 90 9.54 20.28 27.51
N VAL A 91 8.65 19.30 27.37
CA VAL A 91 7.91 19.06 26.11
C VAL A 91 7.04 20.28 25.79
N SER A 92 6.29 20.80 26.75
CA SER A 92 5.45 21.98 26.54
C SER A 92 6.26 23.20 26.10
N GLU A 93 7.34 23.51 26.81
CA GLU A 93 8.23 24.64 26.48
C GLU A 93 8.81 24.49 25.08
N THR A 94 9.34 23.31 24.76
CA THR A 94 10.00 23.04 23.48
C THR A 94 9.02 23.15 22.32
N LEU A 95 7.81 22.59 22.44
CA LEU A 95 6.80 22.64 21.38
C LEU A 95 6.28 24.07 21.13
N ARG A 96 6.17 24.91 22.16
CA ARG A 96 5.83 26.34 22.00
C ARG A 96 6.89 27.08 21.18
N GLY A 97 8.17 26.73 21.36
CA GLY A 97 9.29 27.30 20.59
C GLY A 97 9.25 26.93 19.10
N HIS A 98 8.91 25.68 18.78
CA HIS A 98 8.86 25.18 17.39
C HIS A 98 7.58 25.54 16.62
N LYS A 99 6.53 26.02 17.31
CA LYS A 99 5.24 26.44 16.69
C LYS A 99 4.63 25.36 15.79
N VAL A 100 4.61 24.12 16.26
CA VAL A 100 4.04 22.99 15.51
C VAL A 100 2.55 23.25 15.20
N PRO A 101 2.05 22.97 13.99
CA PRO A 101 0.70 23.36 13.58
C PRO A 101 -0.44 22.72 14.39
N SER A 102 -0.25 21.46 14.82
CA SER A 102 -1.28 20.69 15.51
C SER A 102 -0.67 19.72 16.52
N ILE A 103 -1.36 19.53 17.65
CA ILE A 103 -0.96 18.62 18.73
C ILE A 103 -2.13 17.69 19.07
N VAL A 104 -1.91 16.38 18.97
CA VAL A 104 -2.82 15.34 19.46
C VAL A 104 -2.25 14.78 20.76
N LEU A 105 -2.99 14.90 21.86
CA LEU A 105 -2.56 14.44 23.18
C LEU A 105 -3.42 13.25 23.62
N ASP A 106 -2.79 12.09 23.77
CA ASP A 106 -3.33 10.93 24.48
C ASP A 106 -2.80 10.98 25.92
N PRO A 107 -3.62 11.36 26.91
CA PRO A 107 -3.17 11.61 28.27
C PRO A 107 -2.98 10.29 29.04
N VAL A 108 -2.02 9.48 28.60
CA VAL A 108 -1.72 8.16 29.15
C VAL A 108 -1.26 8.29 30.59
N MET A 109 -2.15 7.95 31.53
CA MET A 109 -1.90 8.01 32.98
C MET A 109 -1.90 6.62 33.63
N ILE A 110 -2.62 5.66 33.04
CA ILE A 110 -2.80 4.30 33.55
C ILE A 110 -2.66 3.33 32.38
N SER A 111 -1.95 2.21 32.57
CA SER A 111 -1.81 1.18 31.54
C SER A 111 -3.11 0.37 31.39
N THR A 112 -3.28 -0.34 30.26
CA THR A 112 -4.37 -1.31 30.10
C THR A 112 -4.37 -2.41 31.16
N SER A 113 -3.20 -2.73 31.73
CA SER A 113 -3.06 -3.67 32.86
C SER A 113 -3.28 -3.03 34.23
N GLY A 114 -3.66 -1.75 34.30
CA GLY A 114 -3.95 -1.03 35.54
C GLY A 114 -2.72 -0.44 36.26
N SER A 115 -1.52 -0.54 35.68
CA SER A 115 -0.30 0.04 36.25
C SER A 115 -0.36 1.57 36.15
N GLN A 116 -0.07 2.27 37.24
CA GLN A 116 0.05 3.73 37.21
C GLN A 116 1.31 4.12 36.43
N LEU A 117 1.15 4.88 35.35
CA LEU A 117 2.24 5.29 34.45
C LEU A 117 2.68 6.74 34.66
N LEU A 118 1.84 7.54 35.34
CA LEU A 118 2.12 8.93 35.65
C LEU A 118 1.87 9.18 37.15
N PRO A 119 2.83 9.79 37.88
CA PRO A 119 2.58 10.20 39.26
C PRO A 119 1.50 11.29 39.32
N SER A 120 0.81 11.43 40.46
CA SER A 120 -0.36 12.31 40.59
C SER A 120 -0.03 13.81 40.44
N ASP A 121 1.16 14.23 40.86
CA ASP A 121 1.66 15.61 40.70
C ASP A 121 1.84 16.01 39.22
N ALA A 122 2.14 15.05 38.34
CA ALA A 122 2.31 15.26 36.91
C ALA A 122 0.98 15.56 36.18
N VAL A 123 -0.18 15.17 36.74
CA VAL A 123 -1.50 15.51 36.16
C VAL A 123 -1.72 17.03 36.13
N GLY A 124 -1.27 17.74 37.18
CA GLY A 124 -1.31 19.20 37.24
C GLY A 124 -0.47 19.86 36.15
N ALA A 125 0.68 19.28 35.83
CA ALA A 125 1.55 19.76 34.75
C ALA A 125 0.89 19.58 33.36
N ILE A 126 0.21 18.44 33.11
CA ILE A 126 -0.57 18.25 31.88
C ILE A 126 -1.62 19.35 31.75
N ARG A 127 -2.41 19.56 32.81
CA ARG A 127 -3.52 20.53 32.83
C ARG A 127 -3.06 21.95 32.54
N THR A 128 -1.97 22.39 33.16
CA THR A 128 -1.51 23.78 33.08
C THR A 128 -0.61 24.05 31.88
N SER A 129 0.17 23.06 31.44
CA SER A 129 1.23 23.27 30.44
C SER A 129 0.88 22.74 29.06
N LEU A 130 0.21 21.58 28.95
CA LEU A 130 -0.05 20.90 27.66
C LEU A 130 -1.46 21.12 27.14
N LEU A 131 -2.49 21.04 27.99
CA LEU A 131 -3.88 21.22 27.55
C LEU A 131 -4.13 22.54 26.79
N PRO A 132 -3.55 23.70 27.21
CA PRO A 132 -3.78 24.97 26.51
C PRO A 132 -3.20 25.06 25.09
N ILE A 133 -2.29 24.15 24.71
CA ILE A 133 -1.72 24.09 23.35
C ILE A 133 -2.21 22.87 22.56
N THR A 134 -3.07 22.05 23.15
CA THR A 134 -3.54 20.81 22.54
C THR A 134 -4.62 21.09 21.51
N THR A 135 -4.49 20.52 20.31
CA THR A 135 -5.53 20.58 19.29
C THR A 135 -6.60 19.53 19.55
N VAL A 136 -6.22 18.27 19.72
CA VAL A 136 -7.16 17.17 20.05
C VAL A 136 -6.69 16.46 21.30
N LEU A 137 -7.51 16.44 22.35
CA LEU A 137 -7.30 15.61 23.54
C LEU A 137 -8.13 14.33 23.40
N THR A 138 -7.54 13.17 23.70
CA THR A 138 -8.21 11.86 23.56
C THR A 138 -8.28 11.08 24.88
N PRO A 139 -8.91 11.59 25.96
CA PRO A 139 -8.93 10.88 27.24
C PRO A 139 -9.96 9.74 27.23
N ASN A 140 -9.70 8.65 27.95
CA ASN A 140 -10.77 7.75 28.38
C ASN A 140 -11.54 8.37 29.56
N ILE A 141 -12.64 7.75 29.97
CA ILE A 141 -13.47 8.27 31.06
C ILE A 141 -12.68 8.40 32.38
N PRO A 142 -11.97 7.36 32.88
CA PRO A 142 -11.12 7.50 34.06
C PRO A 142 -10.09 8.64 33.95
N GLU A 143 -9.42 8.79 32.80
CA GLU A 143 -8.47 9.86 32.53
C GLU A 143 -9.15 11.24 32.55
N GLY A 144 -10.34 11.36 31.95
CA GLY A 144 -11.12 12.59 31.93
C GLY A 144 -11.52 13.05 33.34
N VAL A 145 -11.99 12.12 34.17
CA VAL A 145 -12.31 12.41 35.58
C VAL A 145 -11.06 12.85 36.34
N LEU A 146 -9.93 12.17 36.12
CA LEU A 146 -8.67 12.49 36.80
C LEU A 146 -8.14 13.89 36.44
N LEU A 147 -8.24 14.30 35.16
CA LEU A 147 -7.83 15.64 34.72
C LEU A 147 -8.62 16.76 35.41
N LEU A 148 -9.87 16.49 35.80
CA LEU A 148 -10.78 17.47 36.41
C LEU A 148 -10.79 17.47 37.95
N ARG A 149 -10.30 16.42 38.65
CA ARG A 149 -10.39 16.30 40.12
C ARG A 149 -9.90 17.53 40.90
N ASP A 150 -8.86 18.19 40.41
CA ASP A 150 -8.28 19.40 41.03
C ASP A 150 -8.50 20.68 40.20
N SER A 151 -9.51 20.68 39.34
CA SER A 151 -9.90 21.83 38.53
C SER A 151 -10.95 22.73 39.20
N GLY A 152 -11.44 22.35 40.38
CA GLY A 152 -12.55 23.03 41.07
C GLY A 152 -13.94 22.63 40.55
N VAL A 153 -14.03 21.67 39.63
CA VAL A 153 -15.28 21.11 39.10
C VAL A 153 -15.64 19.84 39.87
N ASN A 154 -16.90 19.73 40.31
CA ASN A 154 -17.41 18.47 40.87
C ASN A 154 -17.66 17.48 39.73
N VAL A 155 -16.90 16.39 39.70
CA VAL A 155 -16.98 15.39 38.62
C VAL A 155 -17.46 14.06 39.17
N GLN A 156 -18.52 13.55 38.56
CA GLN A 156 -19.05 12.22 38.82
C GLN A 156 -18.68 11.26 37.71
N ASP A 157 -18.64 9.98 38.04
CA ASP A 157 -18.46 8.92 37.07
C ASP A 157 -19.72 8.82 36.18
N PRO A 158 -19.62 8.93 34.84
CA PRO A 158 -20.79 9.03 33.95
C PRO A 158 -21.68 7.80 34.00
N GLN A 159 -22.99 7.96 34.22
CA GLN A 159 -23.96 6.85 34.26
C GLN A 159 -24.78 6.74 32.96
N SER A 160 -24.68 7.72 32.08
CA SER A 160 -25.42 7.81 30.82
C SER A 160 -24.56 8.44 29.71
N LEU A 161 -25.05 8.37 28.47
CA LEU A 161 -24.45 9.11 27.36
C LEU A 161 -24.45 10.62 27.63
N GLU A 162 -25.52 11.15 28.21
CA GLU A 162 -25.67 12.55 28.54
C GLU A 162 -24.61 13.02 29.54
N ASP A 163 -24.33 12.22 30.58
CA ASP A 163 -23.26 12.51 31.55
C ASP A 163 -21.88 12.54 30.89
N ALA A 164 -21.62 11.60 29.97
CA ALA A 164 -20.36 11.55 29.23
C ALA A 164 -20.20 12.77 28.30
N VAL A 165 -21.28 13.25 27.69
CA VAL A 165 -21.28 14.52 26.93
C VAL A 165 -20.96 15.70 27.84
N GLN A 166 -21.51 15.75 29.06
CA GLN A 166 -21.17 16.82 30.01
C GLN A 166 -19.70 16.76 30.44
N LEU A 167 -19.17 15.56 30.68
CA LEU A 167 -17.74 15.36 30.99
C LEU A 167 -16.86 15.89 29.85
N ALA A 168 -17.19 15.60 28.59
CA ALA A 168 -16.45 16.13 27.43
C ALA A 168 -16.48 17.68 27.37
N LYS A 169 -17.63 18.30 27.69
CA LYS A 169 -17.77 19.76 27.76
C LYS A 169 -16.94 20.38 28.88
N GLN A 170 -16.91 19.75 30.05
CA GLN A 170 -16.08 20.20 31.17
C GLN A 170 -14.59 20.13 30.83
N LEU A 171 -14.15 19.04 30.17
CA LEU A 171 -12.77 18.88 29.71
C LEU A 171 -12.35 19.94 28.70
N HIS A 172 -13.25 20.36 27.80
CA HIS A 172 -12.98 21.43 26.85
C HIS A 172 -12.66 22.77 27.56
N GLY A 173 -13.28 23.00 28.72
CA GLY A 173 -12.99 24.17 29.56
C GLY A 173 -11.54 24.26 30.06
N LEU A 174 -10.75 23.18 29.95
CA LEU A 174 -9.34 23.17 30.31
C LEU A 174 -8.39 23.68 29.20
N GLY A 175 -8.91 23.97 28.00
CA GLY A 175 -8.15 24.61 26.92
C GLY A 175 -7.97 23.87 25.58
N PRO A 176 -8.09 22.53 25.46
CA PRO A 176 -7.92 21.88 24.16
C PRO A 176 -9.03 22.28 23.17
N ARG A 177 -8.70 22.39 21.88
CA ARG A 177 -9.68 22.79 20.85
C ARG A 177 -10.75 21.73 20.59
N TYR A 178 -10.37 20.46 20.61
CA TYR A 178 -11.27 19.32 20.46
C TYR A 178 -11.04 18.32 21.59
N ILE A 179 -12.13 17.76 22.11
CA ILE A 179 -12.11 16.67 23.09
C ILE A 179 -12.76 15.45 22.46
N LEU A 180 -12.01 14.36 22.32
CA LEU A 180 -12.53 13.03 21.98
C LEU A 180 -12.56 12.16 23.24
N LEU A 181 -13.66 12.18 23.97
CA LEU A 181 -13.85 11.32 25.12
C LEU A 181 -14.15 9.90 24.66
N LYS A 182 -13.23 8.96 24.96
CA LYS A 182 -13.30 7.55 24.53
C LYS A 182 -14.35 6.79 25.34
N GLY A 183 -15.30 6.17 24.67
CA GLY A 183 -16.46 5.51 25.29
C GLY A 183 -16.21 4.11 25.82
N GLY A 184 -15.07 3.47 25.50
CA GLY A 184 -14.81 2.06 25.82
C GLY A 184 -14.97 1.65 27.29
N HIS A 185 -14.89 2.60 28.23
CA HIS A 185 -15.09 2.39 29.67
C HIS A 185 -16.53 2.64 30.15
N LEU A 186 -17.44 2.98 29.24
CA LEU A 186 -18.87 3.12 29.46
C LEU A 186 -19.63 2.38 28.35
N PRO A 187 -19.63 1.03 28.38
CA PRO A 187 -20.57 0.27 27.58
C PRO A 187 -22.00 0.72 27.93
N LEU A 188 -22.83 0.91 26.91
CA LEU A 188 -24.20 1.39 27.07
C LEU A 188 -25.21 0.35 26.59
N THR A 189 -26.37 0.32 27.24
CA THR A 189 -27.55 -0.40 26.77
C THR A 189 -28.16 0.28 25.54
N ALA A 190 -29.13 -0.37 24.89
CA ALA A 190 -29.89 0.25 23.79
C ALA A 190 -30.58 1.57 24.19
N ALA A 191 -30.89 1.75 25.48
CA ALA A 191 -31.45 2.98 26.04
C ALA A 191 -30.39 4.04 26.42
N ARG A 192 -29.11 3.84 26.02
CA ARG A 192 -27.99 4.76 26.26
C ARG A 192 -27.68 5.02 27.75
N GLN A 193 -28.00 4.05 28.59
CA GLN A 193 -27.63 4.00 30.01
C GLN A 193 -26.43 3.08 30.20
N ARG A 194 -25.61 3.33 31.24
CA ARG A 194 -24.50 2.46 31.62
C ARG A 194 -25.00 1.01 31.75
N SER A 195 -24.31 0.12 31.06
CA SER A 195 -24.56 -1.32 31.13
C SER A 195 -24.09 -1.88 32.47
N SER A 196 -24.82 -2.87 32.99
CA SER A 196 -24.47 -3.60 34.20
C SER A 196 -23.44 -4.71 33.97
N GLY A 197 -23.23 -5.11 32.71
CA GLY A 197 -22.20 -6.06 32.31
C GLY A 197 -22.26 -6.40 30.83
N ALA A 198 -21.37 -7.28 30.37
CA ALA A 198 -21.25 -7.55 28.94
C ALA A 198 -22.53 -8.15 28.28
N GLU A 199 -23.52 -8.58 29.06
CA GLU A 199 -24.79 -9.18 28.58
C GLU A 199 -25.82 -8.14 28.12
N ASP A 200 -25.91 -6.98 28.77
CA ASP A 200 -26.82 -5.88 28.40
C ASP A 200 -26.11 -4.76 27.60
N ALA A 201 -24.78 -4.82 27.51
CA ALA A 201 -23.97 -3.92 26.68
C ALA A 201 -24.30 -4.07 25.19
N SER A 202 -24.79 -3.00 24.59
CA SER A 202 -25.21 -2.95 23.18
C SER A 202 -24.27 -2.10 22.33
N ILE A 203 -23.88 -0.92 22.83
CA ILE A 203 -23.10 0.06 22.07
C ILE A 203 -21.98 0.66 22.91
N VAL A 204 -20.99 1.20 22.22
CA VAL A 204 -19.95 2.07 22.76
C VAL A 204 -20.00 3.36 21.94
N VAL A 205 -19.89 4.51 22.60
CA VAL A 205 -19.99 5.81 21.94
C VAL A 205 -18.78 6.66 22.29
N ASP A 206 -17.94 6.96 21.30
CA ASP A 206 -16.92 7.99 21.43
C ASP A 206 -17.54 9.37 21.17
N ILE A 207 -17.19 10.36 21.98
CA ILE A 207 -17.82 11.67 21.99
C ILE A 207 -16.79 12.72 21.61
N LEU A 208 -16.96 13.34 20.44
CA LEU A 208 -16.17 14.48 20.00
C LEU A 208 -16.90 15.78 20.29
N TYR A 209 -16.25 16.72 20.98
CA TYR A 209 -16.75 18.07 21.22
C TYR A 209 -15.73 19.12 20.80
N ASP A 210 -16.17 20.12 20.03
CA ASP A 210 -15.33 21.18 19.45
C ASP A 210 -15.57 22.58 20.07
N GLY A 211 -16.30 22.63 21.19
CA GLY A 211 -16.76 23.87 21.82
C GLY A 211 -18.16 24.32 21.40
N SER A 212 -18.67 23.84 20.26
CA SER A 212 -20.00 24.20 19.74
C SER A 212 -20.90 22.97 19.50
N PHE A 213 -20.38 21.98 18.80
CA PHE A 213 -21.10 20.80 18.35
C PHE A 213 -20.59 19.54 19.01
N VAL A 214 -21.52 18.65 19.35
CA VAL A 214 -21.23 17.30 19.81
C VAL A 214 -21.40 16.34 18.64
N THR A 215 -20.34 15.63 18.30
CA THR A 215 -20.36 14.55 17.31
C THR A 215 -20.20 13.22 18.01
N LEU A 216 -21.16 12.32 17.79
CA LEU A 216 -21.14 10.96 18.36
C LEU A 216 -20.61 9.97 17.32
N VAL A 217 -19.68 9.12 17.74
CA VAL A 217 -19.20 7.98 16.95
C VAL A 217 -19.63 6.71 17.66
N GLU A 218 -20.73 6.14 17.19
CA GLU A 218 -21.34 4.95 17.77
C GLU A 218 -20.82 3.68 17.09
N ALA A 219 -20.42 2.70 17.90
CA ALA A 219 -20.02 1.36 17.46
C ALA A 219 -20.77 0.29 18.26
N LYS A 220 -20.93 -0.90 17.68
CA LYS A 220 -21.48 -2.05 18.42
C LYS A 220 -20.47 -2.47 19.49
N PHE A 221 -20.96 -2.78 20.68
CA PHE A 221 -20.12 -3.37 21.72
C PHE A 221 -19.57 -4.72 21.25
N SER A 222 -18.27 -4.95 21.49
CA SER A 222 -17.58 -6.18 21.11
C SER A 222 -16.83 -6.76 22.30
N ARG A 223 -17.01 -8.07 22.54
CA ARG A 223 -16.26 -8.82 23.54
C ARG A 223 -14.94 -9.29 22.94
N SER A 224 -13.92 -8.44 22.99
CA SER A 224 -12.54 -8.80 22.62
C SER A 224 -11.60 -8.53 23.80
N LYS A 225 -10.65 -9.45 24.03
CA LYS A 225 -9.53 -9.23 24.97
C LYS A 225 -8.36 -8.48 24.33
N ASN A 226 -8.36 -8.35 23.00
CA ASN A 226 -7.29 -7.76 22.21
C ASN A 226 -7.54 -6.24 22.04
N THR A 227 -7.37 -5.52 23.14
CA THR A 227 -7.61 -4.06 23.22
C THR A 227 -6.35 -3.29 23.66
N HIS A 228 -5.21 -3.98 23.76
CA HIS A 228 -3.93 -3.37 24.08
C HIS A 228 -3.53 -2.41 22.95
N GLY A 229 -3.13 -1.18 23.32
CA GLY A 229 -2.73 -0.14 22.38
C GLY A 229 -3.85 0.58 21.61
N THR A 230 -5.12 0.35 21.94
CA THR A 230 -6.26 1.05 21.29
C THR A 230 -6.18 2.58 21.42
N GLY A 231 -5.82 3.10 22.61
CA GLY A 231 -5.65 4.53 22.84
C GLY A 231 -4.53 5.16 22.00
N CYS A 232 -3.33 4.57 22.05
CA CYS A 232 -2.19 5.03 21.27
C CYS A 232 -2.48 5.00 19.76
N SER A 233 -3.09 3.91 19.30
CA SER A 233 -3.47 3.74 17.90
C SER A 233 -4.51 4.77 17.45
N LEU A 234 -5.50 5.06 18.28
CA LEU A 234 -6.53 6.06 17.98
C LEU A 234 -5.92 7.46 17.81
N ALA A 235 -5.12 7.89 18.79
CA ALA A 235 -4.45 9.19 18.74
C ALA A 235 -3.49 9.31 17.56
N SER A 236 -2.76 8.24 17.23
CA SER A 236 -1.86 8.20 16.07
C SER A 236 -2.60 8.20 14.74
N ALA A 237 -3.75 7.54 14.63
CA ALA A 237 -4.59 7.57 13.43
C ALA A 237 -5.20 8.97 13.22
N ILE A 238 -5.62 9.65 14.30
CA ILE A 238 -6.05 11.06 14.24
C ILE A 238 -4.90 11.93 13.74
N ALA A 239 -3.71 11.80 14.33
CA ALA A 239 -2.54 12.57 13.96
C ALA A 239 -2.15 12.36 12.49
N ALA A 240 -2.15 11.12 12.01
CA ALA A 240 -1.90 10.79 10.60
C ALA A 240 -2.93 11.43 9.66
N ASN A 241 -4.22 11.28 9.95
CA ASN A 241 -5.28 11.83 9.12
C ASN A 241 -5.18 13.35 9.03
N VAL A 242 -4.91 14.03 10.15
CA VAL A 242 -4.70 15.49 10.17
C VAL A 242 -3.43 15.89 9.41
N ALA A 243 -2.32 15.15 9.57
CA ALA A 243 -1.07 15.41 8.84
C ALA A 243 -1.24 15.26 7.32
N ASN A 244 -2.11 14.35 6.89
CA ASN A 244 -2.50 14.16 5.48
C ASN A 244 -3.57 15.16 4.98
N GLY A 245 -3.91 16.18 5.78
CA GLY A 245 -4.81 17.26 5.39
C GLY A 245 -6.30 16.96 5.55
N MET A 246 -6.66 15.91 6.30
CA MET A 246 -8.07 15.62 6.61
C MET A 246 -8.60 16.58 7.67
N GLU A 247 -9.83 17.08 7.47
CA GLU A 247 -10.56 17.87 8.47
C GLU A 247 -10.73 17.07 9.78
N THR A 248 -10.59 17.72 10.93
CA THR A 248 -10.45 17.09 12.25
C THR A 248 -11.63 16.19 12.65
N VAL A 249 -12.89 16.62 12.44
CA VAL A 249 -14.06 15.80 12.75
C VAL A 249 -14.07 14.53 11.90
N ARG A 250 -13.75 14.64 10.61
CA ARG A 250 -13.58 13.47 9.73
C ARG A 250 -12.39 12.60 10.17
N ALA A 251 -11.25 13.19 10.52
CA ALA A 251 -10.04 12.50 10.98
C ALA A 251 -10.31 11.63 12.20
N VAL A 252 -11.09 12.14 13.16
CA VAL A 252 -11.54 11.39 14.34
C VAL A 252 -12.45 10.23 13.96
N LYS A 253 -13.45 10.45 13.11
CA LYS A 253 -14.37 9.38 12.67
C LYS A 253 -13.63 8.23 11.97
N GLU A 254 -12.71 8.54 11.06
CA GLU A 254 -11.94 7.50 10.36
C GLU A 254 -10.95 6.80 11.31
N ALA A 255 -10.38 7.51 12.28
CA ALA A 255 -9.51 6.91 13.29
C ALA A 255 -10.27 5.92 14.20
N CYS A 256 -11.49 6.25 14.64
CA CYS A 256 -12.34 5.32 15.39
C CYS A 256 -12.63 4.05 14.58
N ARG A 257 -12.95 4.18 13.28
CA ARG A 257 -13.18 3.04 12.38
C ARG A 257 -11.94 2.18 12.18
N PHE A 258 -10.77 2.81 12.05
CA PHE A 258 -9.49 2.10 11.96
C PHE A 258 -9.27 1.23 13.20
N VAL A 259 -9.41 1.80 14.40
CA VAL A 259 -9.25 1.03 15.65
C VAL A 259 -10.31 -0.07 15.78
N GLU A 260 -11.57 0.20 15.43
CA GLU A 260 -12.64 -0.81 15.44
C GLU A 260 -12.30 -2.00 14.53
N ALA A 261 -11.84 -1.74 13.31
CA ALA A 261 -11.40 -2.77 12.37
C ALA A 261 -10.18 -3.53 12.90
N GLY A 262 -9.21 -2.84 13.52
CA GLY A 262 -8.05 -3.45 14.16
C GLY A 262 -8.41 -4.40 15.30
N ILE A 263 -9.43 -4.07 16.10
CA ILE A 263 -9.95 -4.96 17.15
C ILE A 263 -10.63 -6.18 16.52
N LYS A 264 -11.52 -5.97 15.54
CA LYS A 264 -12.30 -7.05 14.89
C LYS A 264 -11.43 -8.06 14.15
N THR A 265 -10.33 -7.60 13.56
CA THR A 265 -9.40 -8.43 12.78
C THR A 265 -8.15 -8.83 13.58
N SER A 266 -8.14 -8.57 14.89
CA SER A 266 -7.06 -8.98 15.77
C SER A 266 -6.93 -10.50 15.83
N VAL A 267 -5.70 -10.95 16.06
CA VAL A 267 -5.37 -12.35 16.34
C VAL A 267 -4.76 -12.44 17.73
N ASP A 268 -5.00 -13.55 18.41
CA ASP A 268 -4.48 -13.74 19.77
C ASP A 268 -2.95 -13.84 19.74
N LEU A 269 -2.29 -12.82 20.29
CA LEU A 269 -0.84 -12.77 20.49
C LEU A 269 -0.55 -12.61 21.97
N GLY A 270 0.40 -13.40 22.47
CA GLY A 270 0.74 -13.44 23.90
C GLY A 270 -0.28 -14.22 24.74
N LYS A 271 -0.22 -14.03 26.07
CA LYS A 271 -1.02 -14.79 27.05
C LYS A 271 -2.01 -13.93 27.85
N GLY A 272 -1.91 -12.61 27.75
CA GLY A 272 -2.80 -11.66 28.43
C GLY A 272 -3.63 -10.85 27.45
N HIS A 273 -3.61 -9.52 27.58
CA HIS A 273 -4.29 -8.61 26.67
C HIS A 273 -3.47 -8.44 25.39
N GLY A 274 -3.99 -8.97 24.27
CA GLY A 274 -3.34 -8.90 22.97
C GLY A 274 -3.47 -7.53 22.31
N PRO A 275 -2.61 -7.21 21.33
CA PRO A 275 -2.69 -5.99 20.54
C PRO A 275 -3.80 -6.05 19.48
N ILE A 276 -4.19 -4.88 18.98
CA ILE A 276 -5.02 -4.80 17.78
C ILE A 276 -4.21 -5.18 16.51
N ASN A 277 -4.89 -5.55 15.43
CA ASN A 277 -4.25 -5.72 14.13
C ASN A 277 -4.00 -4.34 13.49
N HIS A 278 -2.76 -3.85 13.49
CA HIS A 278 -2.42 -2.54 12.93
C HIS A 278 -2.35 -2.52 11.38
N PHE A 279 -2.35 -3.68 10.73
CA PHE A 279 -2.11 -3.83 9.30
C PHE A 279 -3.37 -4.26 8.53
N HIS A 280 -4.55 -4.18 9.15
CA HIS A 280 -5.82 -4.63 8.58
C HIS A 280 -6.22 -3.89 7.27
N SER A 281 -5.59 -2.76 6.98
CA SER A 281 -5.85 -1.92 5.80
C SER A 281 -4.61 -1.71 4.92
N VAL A 282 -3.55 -2.52 5.10
CA VAL A 282 -2.29 -2.37 4.38
C VAL A 282 -1.99 -3.64 3.58
N TYR A 283 -1.51 -3.45 2.35
CA TYR A 283 -0.93 -4.52 1.54
C TYR A 283 0.48 -4.13 1.13
N THR A 284 1.39 -5.10 1.14
CA THR A 284 2.77 -4.91 0.69
C THR A 284 2.93 -5.48 -0.71
N LEU A 285 3.67 -4.76 -1.57
CA LEU A 285 4.14 -5.33 -2.82
C LEU A 285 5.15 -6.45 -2.49
N PRO A 286 5.10 -7.59 -3.19
CA PRO A 286 6.05 -8.67 -2.99
C PRO A 286 7.42 -8.40 -3.64
N PHE A 287 7.58 -7.25 -4.31
CA PHE A 287 8.82 -6.82 -4.98
C PHE A 287 9.08 -5.33 -4.72
N ALA A 288 10.34 -4.93 -4.85
CA ALA A 288 10.74 -3.52 -4.82
C ALA A 288 10.33 -2.82 -6.13
N PRO A 289 9.97 -1.52 -6.12
CA PRO A 289 9.65 -0.79 -7.34
C PRO A 289 10.77 -0.88 -8.39
N GLY A 290 10.44 -1.33 -9.61
CA GLY A 290 11.42 -1.56 -10.68
C GLY A 290 11.86 -3.02 -10.84
N HIS A 291 11.36 -3.93 -10.02
CA HIS A 291 11.66 -5.37 -10.04
C HIS A 291 10.41 -6.25 -10.22
N PHE A 292 9.32 -5.71 -10.77
CA PHE A 292 8.14 -6.54 -11.09
C PHE A 292 8.53 -7.65 -12.07
N LEU A 293 9.17 -7.34 -13.19
CA LEU A 293 9.50 -8.33 -14.21
C LEU A 293 10.44 -9.41 -13.69
N ASP A 294 11.46 -9.04 -12.91
CA ASP A 294 12.34 -9.99 -12.22
C ASP A 294 11.50 -10.93 -11.34
N TYR A 295 10.61 -10.35 -10.52
CA TYR A 295 9.73 -11.11 -9.64
C TYR A 295 8.85 -12.10 -10.42
N ILE A 296 8.15 -11.69 -11.49
CA ILE A 296 7.26 -12.60 -12.22
C ILE A 296 8.05 -13.70 -12.92
N LEU A 297 9.14 -13.36 -13.60
CA LEU A 297 9.91 -14.32 -14.39
C LEU A 297 10.61 -15.36 -13.50
N GLU A 298 10.86 -15.04 -12.23
CA GLU A 298 11.40 -15.97 -11.24
C GLU A 298 10.33 -16.82 -10.53
N ARG A 299 9.03 -16.55 -10.72
CA ARG A 299 7.97 -17.33 -10.03
C ARG A 299 7.97 -18.81 -10.45
N PRO A 300 7.77 -19.76 -9.50
CA PRO A 300 7.73 -21.19 -9.82
C PRO A 300 6.64 -21.62 -10.81
N ASP A 301 5.51 -20.91 -10.86
CA ASP A 301 4.40 -21.17 -11.78
C ASP A 301 4.61 -20.56 -13.18
N ILE A 302 5.50 -19.57 -13.31
CA ILE A 302 5.84 -18.92 -14.59
C ILE A 302 7.09 -19.54 -15.23
N GLN A 303 8.10 -19.90 -14.43
CA GLN A 303 9.37 -20.40 -14.95
C GLN A 303 9.22 -21.52 -15.99
N PRO A 304 8.41 -22.58 -15.77
CA PRO A 304 8.28 -23.66 -16.76
C PRO A 304 7.73 -23.19 -18.10
N VAL A 305 6.66 -22.38 -18.10
CA VAL A 305 6.04 -21.86 -19.32
C VAL A 305 6.94 -20.85 -20.03
N TRP A 306 7.62 -19.98 -19.27
CA TRP A 306 8.57 -19.02 -19.82
C TRP A 306 9.77 -19.68 -20.47
N GLN A 307 10.29 -20.77 -19.87
CA GLN A 307 11.37 -21.55 -20.46
C GLN A 307 10.92 -22.29 -21.72
N ALA A 308 9.73 -22.90 -21.70
CA ALA A 308 9.17 -23.59 -22.87
C ALA A 308 8.97 -22.63 -24.05
N PHE A 309 8.51 -21.41 -23.78
CA PHE A 309 8.39 -20.34 -24.78
C PHE A 309 9.76 -19.88 -25.28
N THR A 310 10.61 -19.40 -24.37
CA THR A 310 11.85 -18.73 -24.78
C THR A 310 12.89 -19.71 -25.30
N LYS A 311 12.90 -20.97 -24.88
CA LYS A 311 13.84 -22.00 -25.36
C LYS A 311 13.17 -23.01 -26.31
N HIS A 312 12.09 -22.60 -26.97
CA HIS A 312 11.36 -23.47 -27.88
C HIS A 312 12.27 -24.02 -28.99
N GLU A 313 11.98 -25.24 -29.46
CA GLU A 313 12.77 -25.91 -30.50
C GLU A 313 12.77 -25.12 -31.81
N PHE A 314 11.64 -24.50 -32.17
CA PHE A 314 11.54 -23.62 -33.34
C PHE A 314 12.65 -22.57 -33.38
N VAL A 315 12.82 -21.79 -32.29
CA VAL A 315 13.81 -20.71 -32.24
C VAL A 315 15.24 -21.23 -32.07
N ALA A 316 15.43 -22.40 -31.45
CA ALA A 316 16.71 -23.08 -31.43
C ALA A 316 17.15 -23.49 -32.86
N ARG A 317 16.21 -24.00 -33.67
CA ARG A 317 16.46 -24.38 -35.06
C ARG A 317 16.66 -23.20 -36.02
N LEU A 318 16.21 -22.00 -35.65
CA LEU A 318 16.59 -20.77 -36.35
C LEU A 318 18.07 -20.45 -36.11
N ALA A 319 18.52 -20.58 -34.86
CA ALA A 319 19.89 -20.25 -34.47
C ALA A 319 20.94 -21.23 -35.02
N ASP A 320 20.62 -22.52 -35.10
CA ASP A 320 21.52 -23.54 -35.65
C ASP A 320 21.39 -23.75 -37.18
N ALA A 321 20.52 -22.96 -37.83
CA ALA A 321 20.20 -23.01 -39.26
C ALA A 321 19.58 -24.34 -39.77
N THR A 322 19.02 -25.17 -38.88
CA THR A 322 18.45 -26.48 -39.24
C THR A 322 16.94 -26.46 -39.50
N LEU A 323 16.24 -25.34 -39.24
CA LEU A 323 14.80 -25.25 -39.50
C LEU A 323 14.52 -25.40 -41.02
N PRO A 324 13.59 -26.26 -41.45
CA PRO A 324 13.16 -26.33 -42.84
C PRO A 324 12.55 -24.99 -43.31
N VAL A 325 12.96 -24.53 -44.49
CA VAL A 325 12.53 -23.22 -45.03
C VAL A 325 11.01 -23.09 -45.15
N GLU A 326 10.31 -24.14 -45.55
CA GLU A 326 8.84 -24.11 -45.69
C GLU A 326 8.11 -23.91 -44.34
N LYS A 327 8.68 -24.43 -43.25
CA LYS A 327 8.18 -24.19 -41.88
C LYS A 327 8.39 -22.74 -41.46
N PHE A 328 9.54 -22.17 -41.80
CA PHE A 328 9.81 -20.76 -41.56
C PHE A 328 8.87 -19.84 -42.38
N LYS A 329 8.63 -20.16 -43.66
CA LYS A 329 7.65 -19.45 -44.49
C LYS A 329 6.25 -19.48 -43.90
N HIS A 330 5.81 -20.65 -43.41
CA HIS A 330 4.53 -20.78 -42.75
C HIS A 330 4.43 -19.85 -41.53
N TYR A 331 5.46 -19.84 -40.68
CA TYR A 331 5.55 -18.90 -39.56
C TYR A 331 5.47 -17.44 -40.03
N LEU A 332 6.25 -17.03 -41.03
CA LEU A 332 6.25 -15.64 -41.53
C LEU A 332 4.86 -15.18 -42.02
N ILE A 333 4.12 -16.06 -42.69
CA ILE A 333 2.74 -15.81 -43.13
C ILE A 333 1.84 -15.55 -41.91
N GLN A 334 1.88 -16.44 -40.92
CA GLN A 334 1.02 -16.32 -39.74
C GLN A 334 1.42 -15.13 -38.86
N ASP A 335 2.71 -14.80 -38.79
CA ASP A 335 3.24 -13.64 -38.08
C ASP A 335 2.72 -12.34 -38.70
N TYR A 336 2.73 -12.21 -40.03
CA TYR A 336 2.13 -11.07 -40.72
C TYR A 336 0.64 -10.92 -40.42
N LEU A 337 -0.12 -12.03 -40.46
CA LEU A 337 -1.55 -12.02 -40.12
C LEU A 337 -1.78 -11.66 -38.64
N TYR A 338 -0.92 -12.13 -37.74
CA TYR A 338 -0.94 -11.76 -36.33
C TYR A 338 -0.66 -10.27 -36.11
N LEU A 339 0.28 -9.67 -36.85
CA LEU A 339 0.62 -8.23 -36.72
C LEU A 339 -0.57 -7.32 -37.00
N VAL A 340 -1.51 -7.73 -37.87
CA VAL A 340 -2.79 -7.02 -38.05
C VAL A 340 -3.60 -7.00 -36.76
N HIS A 341 -3.68 -8.13 -36.05
CA HIS A 341 -4.36 -8.20 -34.75
C HIS A 341 -3.57 -7.49 -33.64
N PHE A 342 -2.24 -7.52 -33.70
CA PHE A 342 -1.38 -6.76 -32.79
C PHE A 342 -1.62 -5.24 -32.94
N ALA A 343 -1.78 -4.74 -34.17
CA ALA A 343 -2.20 -3.37 -34.44
C ALA A 343 -3.60 -3.06 -33.87
N ARG A 344 -4.56 -3.98 -34.03
CA ARG A 344 -5.91 -3.84 -33.44
C ARG A 344 -5.86 -3.79 -31.91
N SER A 345 -5.04 -4.61 -31.27
CA SER A 345 -4.84 -4.63 -29.83
C SER A 345 -4.23 -3.32 -29.33
N ASN A 346 -3.26 -2.76 -30.04
CA ASN A 346 -2.68 -1.45 -29.70
C ASN A 346 -3.64 -0.28 -29.97
N ALA A 347 -4.49 -0.37 -30.98
CA ALA A 347 -5.60 0.58 -31.16
C ALA A 347 -6.61 0.50 -30.00
N LEU A 348 -6.90 -0.71 -29.52
CA LEU A 348 -7.72 -0.91 -28.32
C LEU A 348 -7.04 -0.37 -27.05
N ALA A 349 -5.71 -0.49 -26.95
CA ALA A 349 -4.95 0.15 -25.89
C ALA A 349 -5.08 1.68 -25.94
N ALA A 350 -5.07 2.28 -27.13
CA ALA A 350 -5.34 3.71 -27.29
C ALA A 350 -6.75 4.07 -26.79
N TYR A 351 -7.77 3.29 -27.16
CA TYR A 351 -9.15 3.49 -26.69
C TYR A 351 -9.28 3.43 -25.15
N LYS A 352 -8.52 2.54 -24.49
CA LYS A 352 -8.56 2.40 -23.02
C LYS A 352 -7.82 3.51 -22.27
N ASN A 353 -6.94 4.26 -22.94
CA ASN A 353 -6.20 5.33 -22.29
C ASN A 353 -7.12 6.50 -21.94
N ARG A 354 -6.89 7.10 -20.77
CA ARG A 354 -7.66 8.25 -20.26
C ARG A 354 -6.98 9.60 -20.51
N THR A 355 -5.74 9.59 -20.99
CA THR A 355 -4.93 10.78 -21.24
C THR A 355 -4.55 10.87 -22.71
N ILE A 356 -4.44 12.09 -23.24
CA ILE A 356 -4.03 12.30 -24.63
C ILE A 356 -2.62 11.77 -24.89
N ASP A 357 -1.72 11.86 -23.91
CA ASP A 357 -0.36 11.33 -24.00
C ASP A 357 -0.36 9.81 -24.17
N GLY A 358 -1.18 9.10 -23.37
CA GLY A 358 -1.33 7.65 -23.48
C GLY A 358 -1.99 7.23 -24.80
N ILE A 359 -3.03 7.95 -25.24
CA ILE A 359 -3.67 7.72 -26.54
C ILE A 359 -2.66 7.90 -27.67
N SER A 360 -1.88 8.99 -27.64
CA SER A 360 -0.86 9.29 -28.65
C SER A 360 0.26 8.23 -28.66
N ALA A 361 0.72 7.79 -27.49
CA ALA A 361 1.72 6.73 -27.38
C ALA A 361 1.25 5.42 -28.02
N SER A 362 0.04 4.96 -27.71
CA SER A 362 -0.52 3.74 -28.32
C SER A 362 -0.76 3.91 -29.83
N ALA A 363 -1.22 5.08 -30.29
CA ALA A 363 -1.39 5.33 -31.72
C ALA A 363 -0.05 5.31 -32.49
N LYS A 364 1.04 5.82 -31.89
CA LYS A 364 2.38 5.72 -32.47
C LYS A 364 2.83 4.26 -32.64
N ILE A 365 2.47 3.37 -31.70
CA ILE A 365 2.76 1.93 -31.83
C ILE A 365 2.02 1.36 -33.05
N VAL A 366 0.76 1.71 -33.27
CA VAL A 366 0.01 1.27 -34.46
C VAL A 366 0.68 1.73 -35.76
N LEU A 367 1.11 3.00 -35.83
CA LEU A 367 1.85 3.53 -36.98
C LEU A 367 3.23 2.89 -37.15
N HIS A 368 3.88 2.50 -36.06
CA HIS A 368 5.14 1.78 -36.11
C HIS A 368 4.94 0.35 -36.65
N ILE A 369 3.91 -0.36 -36.19
CA ILE A 369 3.55 -1.70 -36.72
C ILE A 369 3.30 -1.64 -38.23
N GLU A 370 2.59 -0.62 -38.72
CA GLU A 370 2.35 -0.46 -40.17
C GLU A 370 3.65 -0.36 -40.98
N ARG A 371 4.65 0.38 -40.47
CA ARG A 371 5.97 0.48 -41.10
C ARG A 371 6.76 -0.82 -41.02
N GLU A 372 6.77 -1.47 -39.86
CA GLU A 372 7.46 -2.75 -39.65
C GLU A 372 6.86 -3.87 -40.52
N MET A 373 5.54 -3.86 -40.72
CA MET A 373 4.88 -4.80 -41.62
C MET A 373 5.36 -4.65 -43.07
N ALA A 374 5.75 -3.45 -43.51
CA ALA A 374 6.36 -3.27 -44.83
C ALA A 374 7.75 -3.91 -44.91
N LEU A 375 8.58 -3.75 -43.87
CA LEU A 375 9.89 -4.41 -43.77
C LEU A 375 9.76 -5.95 -43.68
N HIS A 376 8.72 -6.43 -43.01
CA HIS A 376 8.39 -7.85 -42.93
C HIS A 376 8.02 -8.40 -44.31
N LEU A 377 7.26 -7.67 -45.13
CA LEU A 377 6.97 -8.04 -46.51
C LEU A 377 8.23 -8.12 -47.37
N ASP A 378 9.16 -7.18 -47.22
CA ASP A 378 10.46 -7.25 -47.92
C ASP A 378 11.27 -8.49 -47.49
N TYR A 379 11.20 -8.84 -46.20
CA TYR A 379 11.84 -10.06 -45.70
C TYR A 379 11.16 -11.33 -46.24
N CYS A 380 9.82 -11.40 -46.24
CA CYS A 380 9.03 -12.46 -46.86
C CYS A 380 9.35 -12.63 -48.35
N ALA A 381 9.53 -11.53 -49.08
CA ALA A 381 9.91 -11.55 -50.49
C ALA A 381 11.27 -12.23 -50.72
N SER A 382 12.22 -12.12 -49.77
CA SER A 382 13.50 -12.84 -49.84
C SER A 382 13.36 -14.36 -49.75
N PHE A 383 12.22 -14.86 -49.27
CA PHE A 383 11.83 -16.27 -49.28
C PHE A 383 10.88 -16.63 -50.45
N GLY A 384 10.55 -15.68 -51.33
CA GLY A 384 9.65 -15.89 -52.46
C GLY A 384 8.17 -15.87 -52.09
N LEU A 385 7.78 -15.16 -51.03
CA LEU A 385 6.38 -14.93 -50.66
C LEU A 385 5.95 -13.51 -51.09
N SER A 386 4.92 -13.39 -51.94
CA SER A 386 4.30 -12.10 -52.24
C SER A 386 3.29 -11.69 -51.17
N LYS A 387 2.87 -10.42 -51.17
CA LYS A 387 1.82 -9.94 -50.27
C LYS A 387 0.49 -10.68 -50.52
N GLU A 388 0.14 -10.89 -51.79
CA GLU A 388 -1.04 -11.63 -52.19
C GLU A 388 -1.00 -13.09 -51.71
N ASP A 389 0.18 -13.73 -51.78
CA ASP A 389 0.37 -15.10 -51.26
C ASP A 389 0.11 -15.19 -49.75
N ILE A 390 0.44 -14.14 -49.00
CA ILE A 390 0.24 -14.06 -47.55
C ILE A 390 -1.22 -13.78 -47.22
N GLU A 391 -1.82 -12.74 -47.83
CA GLU A 391 -3.17 -12.27 -47.49
C GLU A 391 -4.28 -13.25 -47.93
N CYS A 392 -4.01 -14.12 -48.91
CA CYS A 392 -4.96 -15.17 -49.30
C CYS A 392 -4.92 -16.40 -48.37
N ARG A 393 -3.96 -16.49 -47.45
CA ARG A 393 -3.84 -17.62 -46.51
C ARG A 393 -4.75 -17.43 -45.32
N LYS A 394 -5.25 -18.56 -44.80
CA LYS A 394 -6.09 -18.58 -43.61
C LYS A 394 -5.24 -18.44 -42.35
N GLU A 395 -5.74 -17.73 -41.35
CA GLU A 395 -5.20 -17.75 -40.00
C GLU A 395 -5.19 -19.20 -39.47
N SER A 396 -4.05 -19.63 -38.94
CA SER A 396 -3.91 -20.91 -38.25
C SER A 396 -4.72 -20.91 -36.96
N GLN A 397 -4.95 -22.09 -36.38
CA GLN A 397 -5.63 -22.20 -35.09
C GLN A 397 -4.84 -21.49 -33.98
N ALA A 398 -3.51 -21.59 -33.99
CA ALA A 398 -2.64 -20.90 -33.05
C ALA A 398 -2.72 -19.36 -33.19
N CYS A 399 -2.64 -18.84 -34.41
CA CYS A 399 -2.79 -17.40 -34.68
C CYS A 399 -4.18 -16.89 -34.23
N THR A 400 -5.23 -17.64 -34.56
CA THR A 400 -6.60 -17.31 -34.13
C THR A 400 -6.71 -17.34 -32.60
N ALA A 401 -6.27 -18.40 -31.94
CA ALA A 401 -6.38 -18.54 -30.50
C ALA A 401 -5.63 -17.41 -29.76
N TYR A 402 -4.41 -17.09 -30.21
CA TYR A 402 -3.62 -16.05 -29.57
C TYR A 402 -4.21 -14.65 -29.76
N SER A 403 -4.53 -14.30 -31.01
CA SER A 403 -5.13 -12.99 -31.31
C SER A 403 -6.48 -12.78 -30.62
N ARG A 404 -7.33 -13.82 -30.56
CA ARG A 404 -8.62 -13.73 -29.88
C ARG A 404 -8.45 -13.61 -28.38
N TYR A 405 -7.51 -14.33 -27.77
CA TYR A 405 -7.23 -14.20 -26.35
C TYR A 405 -6.80 -12.78 -25.97
N ILE A 406 -5.83 -12.20 -26.69
CA ILE A 406 -5.38 -10.83 -26.43
C ILE A 406 -6.53 -9.82 -26.59
N LEU A 407 -7.32 -9.93 -27.65
CA LEU A 407 -8.43 -9.03 -27.89
C LEU A 407 -9.56 -9.22 -26.86
N ASP A 408 -9.81 -10.44 -26.39
CA ASP A 408 -10.81 -10.74 -25.37
C ASP A 408 -10.39 -10.18 -24.00
N VAL A 409 -9.13 -10.38 -23.59
CA VAL A 409 -8.53 -9.69 -22.43
C VAL A 409 -8.62 -8.17 -22.64
N GLY A 410 -8.27 -7.69 -23.83
CA GLY A 410 -8.41 -6.29 -24.20
C GLY A 410 -9.85 -5.78 -24.17
N GLN A 411 -10.89 -6.59 -24.28
CA GLN A 411 -12.27 -6.12 -24.14
C GLN A 411 -12.76 -6.19 -22.70
N SER A 412 -12.41 -7.26 -21.99
CA SER A 412 -12.89 -7.59 -20.65
C SER A 412 -12.11 -6.93 -19.51
N GLU A 413 -10.80 -6.71 -19.69
CA GLU A 413 -9.88 -6.20 -18.66
C GLU A 413 -9.60 -4.70 -18.80
N ASP A 414 -8.88 -4.12 -17.83
CA ASP A 414 -8.37 -2.76 -17.92
C ASP A 414 -7.18 -2.63 -18.89
N TRP A 415 -6.65 -1.42 -19.02
CA TRP A 415 -5.50 -1.17 -19.89
C TRP A 415 -4.28 -2.00 -19.48
N LEU A 416 -4.05 -2.16 -18.18
CA LEU A 416 -2.92 -2.92 -17.65
C LEU A 416 -3.04 -4.42 -17.96
N GLY A 417 -4.24 -5.01 -17.83
CA GLY A 417 -4.49 -6.40 -18.24
C GLY A 417 -4.13 -6.64 -19.71
N LEU A 418 -4.51 -5.73 -20.60
CA LEU A 418 -4.11 -5.78 -22.01
C LEU A 418 -2.59 -5.67 -22.20
N GLN A 419 -1.91 -4.75 -21.50
CA GLN A 419 -0.44 -4.66 -21.58
C GLN A 419 0.23 -5.94 -21.08
N VAL A 420 -0.28 -6.55 -20.02
CA VAL A 420 0.25 -7.81 -19.49
C VAL A 420 0.05 -8.95 -20.50
N ALA A 421 -1.09 -9.03 -21.18
CA ALA A 421 -1.33 -10.02 -22.24
C ALA A 421 -0.41 -9.83 -23.47
N LEU A 422 -0.02 -8.60 -23.79
CA LEU A 422 0.90 -8.28 -24.88
C LEU A 422 2.37 -8.47 -24.50
N SER A 423 2.69 -8.49 -23.20
CA SER A 423 4.08 -8.44 -22.73
C SER A 423 4.92 -9.70 -23.00
N PRO A 424 4.39 -10.95 -23.02
CA PRO A 424 5.17 -12.11 -23.45
C PRO A 424 5.74 -11.97 -24.86
N CYS A 425 4.98 -11.41 -25.80
CA CYS A 425 5.45 -11.15 -27.17
C CYS A 425 6.64 -10.19 -27.15
N LEU A 426 6.46 -8.99 -26.59
CA LEU A 426 7.49 -7.95 -26.56
C LEU A 426 8.76 -8.40 -25.81
N ILE A 427 8.60 -8.86 -24.57
CA ILE A 427 9.72 -9.18 -23.68
C ILE A 427 10.37 -10.50 -24.11
N GLY A 428 9.57 -11.47 -24.54
CA GLY A 428 10.01 -12.81 -24.88
C GLY A 428 10.86 -12.84 -26.13
N TYR A 429 10.42 -12.21 -27.21
CA TYR A 429 11.20 -12.16 -28.45
C TYR A 429 12.54 -11.44 -28.23
N GLY A 430 12.54 -10.33 -27.48
CA GLY A 430 13.78 -9.66 -27.08
C GLY A 430 14.70 -10.55 -26.23
N ALA A 431 14.14 -11.33 -25.30
CA ALA A 431 14.92 -12.26 -24.47
C ALA A 431 15.49 -13.44 -25.29
N ILE A 432 14.69 -14.00 -26.21
CA ILE A 432 15.09 -15.06 -27.14
C ILE A 432 16.25 -14.57 -28.00
N ALA A 433 16.08 -13.45 -28.70
CA ALA A 433 17.06 -12.93 -29.63
C ALA A 433 18.36 -12.53 -28.93
N LYS A 434 18.29 -11.84 -27.78
CA LYS A 434 19.48 -11.51 -26.98
C LYS A 434 20.25 -12.75 -26.53
N ARG A 435 19.55 -13.82 -26.14
CA ARG A 435 20.20 -15.10 -25.79
C ARG A 435 20.89 -15.71 -27.01
N LEU A 436 20.15 -15.89 -28.11
CA LEU A 436 20.66 -16.55 -29.32
C LEU A 436 21.80 -15.77 -29.99
N HIS A 437 21.74 -14.44 -29.97
CA HIS A 437 22.80 -13.57 -30.49
C HIS A 437 24.09 -13.66 -29.66
N ARG A 438 23.98 -13.89 -28.33
CA ARG A 438 25.13 -14.04 -27.44
C ARG A 438 25.68 -15.46 -27.39
N ASP A 439 24.87 -16.46 -27.73
CA ASP A 439 25.30 -17.87 -27.77
C ASP A 439 26.36 -18.07 -28.86
N GLU A 440 27.49 -18.66 -28.48
CA GLU A 440 28.59 -19.01 -29.38
C GLU A 440 28.23 -20.18 -30.29
N LYS A 441 27.24 -20.99 -29.90
CA LYS A 441 26.78 -22.15 -30.70
C LYS A 441 25.89 -21.76 -31.87
N SER A 442 25.38 -20.52 -31.90
CA SER A 442 24.53 -20.05 -32.99
C SER A 442 25.32 -19.89 -34.30
N VAL A 443 24.77 -20.41 -35.39
CA VAL A 443 25.36 -20.30 -36.74
C VAL A 443 25.04 -18.92 -37.30
N ARG A 444 26.08 -18.08 -37.49
CA ARG A 444 25.92 -16.68 -37.96
C ARG A 444 26.19 -16.51 -39.45
N THR A 445 27.14 -17.28 -39.99
CA THR A 445 27.51 -17.26 -41.40
C THR A 445 26.64 -18.24 -42.19
N GLU A 446 26.14 -17.83 -43.35
CA GLU A 446 25.27 -18.64 -44.23
C GLU A 446 23.93 -19.09 -43.60
N ASN A 447 23.58 -18.55 -42.42
CA ASN A 447 22.29 -18.79 -41.80
C ASN A 447 21.22 -17.87 -42.40
N LYS A 448 20.30 -18.46 -43.15
CA LYS A 448 19.19 -17.76 -43.82
C LYS A 448 18.23 -17.06 -42.85
N TYR A 449 18.25 -17.42 -41.57
CA TYR A 449 17.37 -16.90 -40.54
C TYR A 449 18.05 -15.86 -39.63
N TRP A 450 19.37 -15.65 -39.78
CA TRP A 450 20.13 -14.80 -38.85
C TRP A 450 19.59 -13.37 -38.77
N LYS A 451 19.12 -12.82 -39.90
CA LYS A 451 18.49 -11.49 -39.96
C LYS A 451 17.27 -11.36 -39.02
N TRP A 452 16.51 -12.45 -38.82
CA TRP A 452 15.41 -12.45 -37.84
C TRP A 452 15.95 -12.19 -36.42
N ILE A 453 17.04 -12.85 -36.03
CA ILE A 453 17.67 -12.65 -34.71
C ILE A 453 18.20 -11.22 -34.58
N GLU A 454 18.82 -10.70 -35.65
CA GLU A 454 19.35 -9.33 -35.70
C GLU A 454 18.26 -8.26 -35.51
N ASN A 455 17.09 -8.43 -36.13
CA ASN A 455 15.97 -7.51 -35.99
C ASN A 455 15.51 -7.38 -34.52
N TYR A 456 15.47 -8.47 -33.76
CA TYR A 456 15.02 -8.47 -32.37
C TYR A 456 16.10 -8.08 -31.34
N VAL A 457 17.36 -7.90 -31.77
CA VAL A 457 18.42 -7.27 -30.96
C VAL A 457 18.74 -5.85 -31.41
N ALA A 458 18.13 -5.36 -32.48
CA ALA A 458 18.29 -4.02 -32.98
C ALA A 458 17.86 -2.96 -31.93
N GLU A 459 18.35 -1.74 -32.12
CA GLU A 459 18.21 -0.66 -31.14
C GLU A 459 16.74 -0.27 -30.93
N ASP A 460 15.97 -0.19 -32.00
CA ASP A 460 14.53 0.11 -32.00
C ASP A 460 13.72 -0.92 -31.21
N TYR A 461 13.94 -2.22 -31.45
CA TYR A 461 13.24 -3.27 -30.70
C TYR A 461 13.70 -3.29 -29.23
N SER A 462 15.00 -3.11 -28.98
CA SER A 462 15.53 -3.07 -27.62
C SER A 462 14.99 -1.87 -26.83
N GLU A 463 14.80 -0.72 -27.47
CA GLU A 463 14.15 0.45 -26.88
C GLU A 463 12.67 0.18 -26.61
N ALA A 464 11.94 -0.45 -27.54
CA ALA A 464 10.55 -0.84 -27.32
C ALA A 464 10.38 -1.77 -26.11
N VAL A 465 11.25 -2.79 -25.98
CA VAL A 465 11.27 -3.68 -24.80
C VAL A 465 11.50 -2.88 -23.53
N LYS A 466 12.50 -2.00 -23.51
CA LYS A 466 12.81 -1.17 -22.34
C LYS A 466 11.61 -0.30 -21.93
N LEU A 467 11.02 0.42 -22.88
CA LEU A 467 9.87 1.30 -22.61
C LEU A 467 8.65 0.51 -22.15
N GLY A 468 8.35 -0.63 -22.79
CA GLY A 468 7.26 -1.51 -22.37
C GLY A 468 7.47 -2.08 -20.96
N SER A 469 8.69 -2.49 -20.64
CA SER A 469 9.08 -2.94 -19.31
C SER A 469 8.92 -1.84 -18.25
N GLU A 470 9.49 -0.64 -18.47
CA GLU A 470 9.39 0.49 -17.55
C GLU A 470 7.93 0.92 -17.30
N LEU A 471 7.09 0.81 -18.34
CA LEU A 471 5.68 1.13 -18.26
C LEU A 471 4.91 0.13 -17.39
N LEU A 472 5.19 -1.17 -17.53
CA LEU A 472 4.65 -2.22 -16.65
C LEU A 472 5.14 -2.01 -15.21
N GLU A 473 6.44 -1.80 -15.01
CA GLU A 473 7.05 -1.53 -13.70
C GLU A 473 6.40 -0.35 -12.99
N THR A 474 6.05 0.70 -13.72
CA THR A 474 5.42 1.89 -13.17
C THR A 474 3.99 1.58 -12.70
N HIS A 475 3.20 0.90 -13.53
CA HIS A 475 1.78 0.64 -13.23
C HIS A 475 1.60 -0.44 -12.15
N MET A 476 2.52 -1.41 -12.07
CA MET A 476 2.46 -2.48 -11.08
C MET A 476 2.64 -2.01 -9.63
N ARG A 477 3.16 -0.79 -9.40
CA ARG A 477 3.32 -0.20 -8.06
C ARG A 477 2.02 0.02 -7.31
N SER A 478 0.92 0.22 -8.03
CA SER A 478 -0.41 0.50 -7.45
C SER A 478 -1.35 -0.70 -7.47
N VAL A 479 -0.86 -1.88 -7.84
CA VAL A 479 -1.69 -3.08 -8.02
C VAL A 479 -1.83 -3.82 -6.70
N SER A 480 -3.07 -4.17 -6.35
CA SER A 480 -3.33 -5.01 -5.18
C SER A 480 -2.79 -6.42 -5.39
N ARG A 481 -2.49 -7.15 -4.31
CA ARG A 481 -2.01 -8.53 -4.41
C ARG A 481 -2.98 -9.43 -5.20
N VAL A 482 -4.28 -9.29 -4.98
CA VAL A 482 -5.29 -10.09 -5.70
C VAL A 482 -5.25 -9.80 -7.19
N ARG A 483 -5.23 -8.52 -7.58
CA ARG A 483 -5.13 -8.12 -8.98
C ARG A 483 -3.82 -8.57 -9.62
N MET A 484 -2.72 -8.57 -8.86
CA MET A 484 -1.44 -9.08 -9.34
C MET A 484 -1.50 -10.56 -9.70
N GLU A 485 -2.17 -11.38 -8.90
CA GLU A 485 -2.35 -12.80 -9.21
C GLU A 485 -3.21 -13.00 -10.48
N GLU A 486 -4.27 -12.20 -10.67
CA GLU A 486 -5.07 -12.21 -11.91
C GLU A 486 -4.20 -11.87 -13.14
N LEU A 487 -3.40 -10.81 -13.05
CA LEU A 487 -2.48 -10.40 -14.13
C LEU A 487 -1.44 -11.50 -14.42
N VAL A 488 -0.94 -12.19 -13.39
CA VAL A 488 -0.02 -13.32 -13.59
C VAL A 488 -0.69 -14.44 -14.38
N GLN A 489 -1.96 -14.76 -14.11
CA GLN A 489 -2.67 -15.77 -14.91
C GLN A 489 -2.81 -15.34 -16.38
N ILE A 490 -3.05 -14.06 -16.63
CA ILE A 490 -3.08 -13.51 -17.99
C ILE A 490 -1.71 -13.68 -18.68
N PHE A 491 -0.62 -13.35 -17.97
CA PHE A 491 0.73 -13.50 -18.48
C PHE A 491 1.06 -14.96 -18.82
N ILE A 492 0.75 -15.89 -17.91
CA ILE A 492 0.93 -17.33 -18.11
C ILE A 492 0.19 -17.77 -19.37
N ARG A 493 -1.10 -17.45 -19.47
CA ARG A 493 -1.92 -17.89 -20.58
C ARG A 493 -1.49 -17.30 -21.92
N ALA A 494 -1.10 -16.02 -21.94
CA ALA A 494 -0.52 -15.41 -23.14
C ALA A 494 0.80 -16.08 -23.55
N THR A 495 1.64 -16.45 -22.58
CA THR A 495 2.89 -17.19 -22.82
C THR A 495 2.64 -18.60 -23.36
N GLU A 496 1.61 -19.31 -22.87
CA GLU A 496 1.20 -20.61 -23.42
C GLU A 496 0.78 -20.51 -24.90
N LEU A 497 0.09 -19.42 -25.26
CA LEU A 497 -0.37 -19.20 -26.63
C LEU A 497 0.79 -18.83 -27.57
N GLU A 498 1.82 -18.16 -27.08
CA GLU A 498 3.09 -17.96 -27.80
C GLU A 498 3.83 -19.29 -28.05
N ILE A 499 3.84 -20.22 -27.09
CA ILE A 499 4.35 -21.58 -27.32
C ILE A 499 3.57 -22.25 -28.45
N GLY A 500 2.23 -22.15 -28.43
CA GLY A 500 1.39 -22.66 -29.50
C GLY A 500 1.70 -22.02 -30.86
N PHE A 501 2.09 -20.74 -30.88
CA PHE A 501 2.52 -20.06 -32.10
C PHE A 501 3.85 -20.64 -32.63
N TRP A 502 4.80 -20.92 -31.75
CA TRP A 502 6.02 -21.63 -32.14
C TRP A 502 5.81 -23.05 -32.60
N GLU A 503 4.92 -23.79 -31.93
CA GLU A 503 4.60 -25.15 -32.31
C GLU A 503 3.94 -25.20 -33.69
N MET A 504 3.04 -24.26 -33.98
CA MET A 504 2.47 -24.08 -35.32
C MET A 504 3.55 -23.83 -36.39
N GLY A 505 4.51 -22.93 -36.11
CA GLY A 505 5.66 -22.72 -36.99
C GLY A 505 6.52 -23.98 -37.16
N LEU A 506 6.68 -24.78 -36.10
CA LEU A 506 7.47 -26.01 -36.13
C LEU A 506 6.76 -27.16 -36.84
N GLN A 507 5.43 -27.25 -36.81
CA GLN A 507 4.66 -28.30 -37.46
C GLN A 507 4.42 -27.98 -38.95
N GLY A 508 4.15 -26.71 -39.28
CA GLY A 508 3.89 -26.25 -40.64
C GLY A 508 2.48 -26.61 -41.16
N GLU A 509 1.48 -26.59 -40.28
CA GLU A 509 0.09 -27.00 -40.54
C GLU A 509 -0.72 -26.07 -41.47
#